data_AF-A0A0F2L9R8-F1
#
_entry.id   AF-A0A0F2L9R8-F1
#
_cell.length_a   1.000
_cell.length_b   1.000
_cell.length_c   1.000
_cell.angle_alpha   90.00
_cell.angle_beta   90.00
_cell.angle_gamma   90.00
#
_symmetry.space_group_name_H-M   'P 1'
#
loop_
_entity.id
_entity.type
_entity.pdbx_description
1 polymer ?
#
loop_
_entity_poly.entity_id
_entity_poly.type
_entity_poly.pdbx_seq_one_letter_code
_entity_poly.pdbx_strand_id
1 'polypeptide(L)'
;MRLTSTEQKVVDLYNSGLRPREIANRLGISINTVYKALSKYRRISEAEASPPTTAPADGGDQGQGSNGPSYYAATVALYSSSVLYAHVPQPPVDYRELSALVKRLEDLLERLEKLIEGKPSVEATKREVAVAEAPSVADMGSDLPDFIRRNAWVKVLRGRANVR
;
A
#
# COMPACT_ATOMS: atom_id res chain seq x y z
N MET A 1 16.55 -21.70 -16.99
CA MET A 1 15.06 -21.77 -16.93
C MET A 1 14.52 -20.86 -18.03
N ARG A 2 13.50 -21.24 -18.80
CA ARG A 2 12.91 -20.37 -19.85
C ARG A 2 11.48 -19.96 -19.49
N LEU A 3 11.06 -18.80 -19.98
CA LEU A 3 9.68 -18.33 -19.84
C LEU A 3 8.76 -19.10 -20.79
N THR A 4 7.53 -19.36 -20.38
CA THR A 4 6.48 -19.87 -21.27
C THR A 4 5.92 -18.74 -22.15
N SER A 5 5.21 -19.09 -23.23
CA SER A 5 4.62 -18.10 -24.15
C SER A 5 3.69 -17.10 -23.45
N THR A 6 2.95 -17.54 -22.43
CA THR A 6 2.07 -16.67 -21.63
C THR A 6 2.85 -15.76 -20.68
N GLU A 7 3.93 -16.26 -20.08
CA GLU A 7 4.80 -15.46 -19.23
C GLU A 7 5.56 -14.39 -20.04
N GLN A 8 5.98 -14.69 -21.27
CA GLN A 8 6.58 -13.71 -22.18
C GLN A 8 5.62 -12.57 -22.50
N LYS A 9 4.36 -12.88 -22.85
CA LYS A 9 3.34 -11.84 -23.08
C LYS A 9 3.11 -10.95 -21.87
N VAL A 10 3.20 -11.50 -20.66
CA VAL A 10 3.13 -10.71 -19.41
C VAL A 10 4.30 -9.74 -19.31
N VAL A 11 5.52 -10.20 -19.61
CA VAL A 11 6.73 -9.37 -19.58
C VAL A 11 6.67 -8.28 -20.65
N ASP A 12 6.24 -8.58 -21.86
CA ASP A 12 6.11 -7.60 -22.95
C ASP A 12 5.15 -6.46 -22.57
N LEU A 13 3.99 -6.82 -22.00
CA LEU A 13 3.02 -5.83 -21.53
C LEU A 13 3.56 -5.01 -20.34
N TYR A 14 4.32 -5.64 -19.44
CA TYR A 14 4.97 -4.93 -18.33
C TYR A 14 6.04 -3.94 -18.83
N ASN A 15 6.85 -4.34 -19.81
CA ASN A 15 7.84 -3.47 -20.45
C ASN A 15 7.19 -2.30 -21.22
N SER A 16 5.97 -2.48 -21.72
CA SER A 16 5.16 -1.40 -22.30
C SER A 16 4.55 -0.43 -21.26
N GLY A 17 4.75 -0.68 -19.96
CA GLY A 17 4.35 0.22 -18.87
C GLY A 17 2.97 -0.05 -18.25
N LEU A 18 2.30 -1.16 -18.64
CA LEU A 18 1.00 -1.52 -18.05
C LEU A 18 1.15 -1.98 -16.60
N ARG A 19 0.15 -1.66 -15.76
CA ARG A 19 0.15 -2.11 -14.37
C ARG A 19 -0.22 -3.60 -14.29
N PRO A 20 0.27 -4.36 -13.28
CA PRO A 20 -0.05 -5.79 -13.13
C PRO A 20 -1.55 -6.12 -13.12
N ARG A 21 -2.38 -5.21 -12.61
CA ARG A 21 -3.85 -5.33 -12.64
C ARG A 21 -4.42 -5.26 -14.07
N GLU A 22 -3.90 -4.37 -14.89
CA GLU A 22 -4.35 -4.17 -16.29
C GLU A 22 -3.90 -5.34 -17.16
N ILE A 23 -2.67 -5.84 -16.94
CA ILE A 23 -2.13 -7.02 -17.62
C ILE A 23 -2.99 -8.25 -17.33
N ALA A 24 -3.36 -8.45 -16.05
CA ALA A 24 -4.23 -9.55 -15.63
C ALA A 24 -5.59 -9.51 -16.35
N ASN A 25 -6.23 -8.33 -16.39
CA ASN A 25 -7.51 -8.13 -17.07
C ASN A 25 -7.39 -8.37 -18.59
N ARG A 26 -6.32 -7.89 -19.22
CA ARG A 26 -6.10 -8.00 -20.67
C ARG A 26 -5.84 -9.44 -21.13
N LEU A 27 -5.13 -10.21 -20.31
CA LEU A 27 -4.80 -11.61 -20.59
C LEU A 27 -5.81 -12.61 -20.01
N GLY A 28 -6.80 -12.15 -19.23
CA GLY A 28 -7.79 -13.02 -18.60
C GLY A 28 -7.19 -13.95 -17.54
N ILE A 29 -6.11 -13.55 -16.87
CA ILE A 29 -5.40 -14.35 -15.87
C ILE A 29 -5.45 -13.71 -14.49
N SER A 30 -5.18 -14.49 -13.44
CA SER A 30 -5.09 -13.95 -12.09
C SER A 30 -3.90 -12.99 -11.94
N ILE A 31 -4.07 -11.94 -11.13
CA ILE A 31 -2.98 -11.02 -10.75
C ILE A 31 -1.78 -11.76 -10.14
N ASN A 32 -2.02 -12.83 -9.39
CA ASN A 32 -0.95 -13.65 -8.80
C ASN A 32 -0.11 -14.34 -9.87
N THR A 33 -0.72 -14.77 -10.98
CA THR A 33 -0.02 -15.35 -12.12
C THR A 33 0.91 -14.32 -12.78
N VAL A 34 0.46 -13.07 -12.88
CA VAL A 34 1.28 -11.96 -13.38
C VAL A 34 2.51 -11.76 -12.50
N TYR A 35 2.33 -11.67 -11.17
CA TYR A 35 3.46 -11.52 -10.25
C TYR A 35 4.45 -12.69 -10.30
N LYS A 36 3.94 -13.93 -10.42
CA LYS A 36 4.80 -15.11 -10.58
C LYS A 36 5.62 -15.06 -11.87
N ALA A 37 5.01 -14.67 -12.99
CA ALA A 37 5.70 -14.52 -14.27
C ALA A 37 6.81 -13.46 -14.21
N LEU A 38 6.53 -12.30 -13.60
CA LEU A 38 7.51 -11.22 -13.41
C LEU A 38 8.65 -11.63 -12.47
N SER A 39 8.34 -12.35 -11.39
CA SER A 39 9.35 -12.89 -10.48
C SER A 39 10.28 -13.87 -11.20
N LYS A 40 9.72 -14.75 -12.04
CA LYS A 40 10.49 -15.69 -12.85
C LYS A 40 11.37 -14.97 -13.88
N TYR A 41 10.84 -13.96 -14.54
CA TYR A 41 11.60 -13.11 -15.47
C TYR A 41 12.83 -12.48 -14.80
N ARG A 42 12.65 -11.87 -13.62
CA ARG A 42 13.74 -11.23 -12.88
C ARG A 42 14.89 -12.19 -12.56
N ARG A 43 14.56 -13.40 -12.11
CA ARG A 43 15.57 -14.44 -11.80
C ARG A 43 16.35 -14.85 -13.04
N ILE A 44 15.71 -14.89 -14.20
CA ILE A 44 16.35 -15.25 -15.47
C ILE A 44 17.24 -14.08 -15.93
N SER A 45 16.75 -12.84 -15.85
CA SER A 45 17.57 -11.67 -16.22
C SER A 45 18.78 -11.48 -15.30
N GLU A 46 18.66 -11.76 -14.01
CA GLU A 46 19.78 -11.71 -13.06
C GLU A 46 20.83 -12.82 -13.33
N ALA A 47 20.36 -14.01 -13.72
CA ALA A 47 21.23 -15.12 -14.11
C ALA A 47 21.95 -14.87 -15.44
N GLU A 48 21.34 -14.13 -16.37
CA GLU A 48 21.98 -13.73 -17.63
C GLU A 48 22.89 -12.50 -17.45
N ALA A 49 22.58 -11.60 -16.51
CA ALA A 49 23.37 -10.41 -16.21
C ALA A 49 24.66 -10.72 -15.41
N SER A 50 24.76 -11.90 -14.81
CA SER A 50 25.98 -12.37 -14.16
C SER A 50 26.74 -13.30 -15.12
N PRO A 51 27.85 -12.87 -15.74
CA PRO A 51 28.66 -13.77 -16.56
C PRO A 51 29.33 -14.85 -15.68
N PRO A 52 29.58 -16.07 -16.22
CA PRO A 52 30.32 -17.09 -15.50
C PRO A 52 31.79 -16.67 -15.42
N THR A 53 32.20 -16.07 -14.31
CA THR A 53 33.62 -15.94 -13.98
C THR A 53 34.14 -17.34 -13.59
N THR A 54 34.64 -18.07 -14.59
CA THR A 54 35.53 -19.22 -14.39
C THR A 54 36.95 -18.75 -14.18
N ALA A 55 37.50 -18.96 -12.97
CA ALA A 55 38.88 -19.40 -12.72
C ALA A 55 39.05 -19.81 -11.23
N PRO A 56 39.97 -20.76 -10.92
CA PRO A 56 39.74 -21.80 -9.92
C PRO A 56 40.54 -21.63 -8.61
N ALA A 57 39.97 -22.07 -7.50
CA ALA A 57 40.66 -22.55 -6.29
C ALA A 57 39.58 -23.32 -5.49
N ASP A 58 39.52 -24.64 -5.64
CA ASP A 58 40.21 -25.61 -4.78
C ASP A 58 39.61 -25.70 -3.37
N GLY A 59 39.08 -26.90 -3.06
CA GLY A 59 38.80 -27.41 -1.72
C GLY A 59 37.56 -26.89 -0.99
N GLY A 60 36.50 -27.72 -0.87
CA GLY A 60 35.51 -27.53 0.20
C GLY A 60 34.14 -28.16 -0.04
N ASP A 61 33.97 -29.37 0.48
CA ASP A 61 32.83 -30.27 0.41
C ASP A 61 31.48 -29.74 0.99
N GLN A 62 30.43 -30.11 0.26
CA GLN A 62 29.00 -30.33 0.58
C GLN A 62 28.31 -29.71 1.81
N GLY A 63 27.28 -28.90 1.51
CA GLY A 63 25.89 -29.27 1.81
C GLY A 63 25.24 -28.74 3.10
N GLN A 64 24.34 -27.76 2.97
CA GLN A 64 22.97 -27.86 3.51
C GLN A 64 22.09 -26.76 2.90
N GLY A 65 20.96 -27.15 2.34
CA GLY A 65 19.93 -26.21 1.90
C GLY A 65 19.35 -25.44 3.08
N SER A 66 19.33 -24.12 2.99
CA SER A 66 18.49 -23.26 3.81
C SER A 66 17.55 -22.46 2.90
N ASN A 67 16.37 -23.04 2.68
CA ASN A 67 15.19 -22.29 2.30
C ASN A 67 14.85 -21.34 3.46
N GLY A 68 15.15 -20.06 3.27
CA GLY A 68 14.68 -18.99 4.14
C GLY A 68 14.45 -17.75 3.27
N PRO A 69 13.28 -17.09 3.33
CA PRO A 69 13.08 -15.84 2.62
C PRO A 69 14.05 -14.82 3.21
N SER A 70 15.10 -14.47 2.46
CA SER A 70 15.81 -13.20 2.65
C SER A 70 14.83 -12.09 2.29
N TYR A 71 13.93 -11.77 3.22
CA TYR A 71 13.47 -10.41 3.35
C TYR A 71 14.75 -9.59 3.49
N TYR A 72 15.02 -8.72 2.53
CA TYR A 72 15.98 -7.65 2.72
C TYR A 72 15.77 -7.11 4.13
N ALA A 73 16.74 -7.32 5.01
CA ALA A 73 16.83 -6.57 6.24
C ALA A 73 17.12 -5.14 5.79
N ALA A 74 16.07 -4.39 5.47
CA ALA A 74 16.12 -2.96 5.52
C ALA A 74 16.38 -2.65 6.99
N THR A 75 17.67 -2.56 7.34
CA THR A 75 18.09 -2.03 8.63
C THR A 75 17.70 -0.57 8.60
N VAL A 76 16.48 -0.29 8.99
CA VAL A 76 16.08 1.07 9.36
C VAL A 76 16.98 1.40 10.54
N ALA A 77 17.94 2.31 10.32
CA ALA A 77 18.72 2.85 11.41
C ALA A 77 17.72 3.47 12.40
N LEU A 78 17.54 2.82 13.55
CA LEU A 78 16.96 3.48 14.70
C LEU A 78 17.98 4.53 15.10
N TYR A 79 17.77 5.76 14.63
CA TYR A 79 18.52 6.91 15.09
C TYR A 79 18.19 7.09 16.58
N SER A 80 18.98 6.44 17.42
CA SER A 80 19.16 6.91 18.79
C SER A 80 19.65 8.36 18.68
N SER A 81 18.90 9.29 19.26
CA SER A 81 19.11 10.74 19.15
C SER A 81 20.33 11.23 19.93
N SER A 82 21.38 10.44 20.00
CA SER A 82 22.58 10.77 20.74
C SER A 82 23.80 10.20 20.04
N VAL A 83 24.51 11.13 19.39
CA VAL A 83 25.97 11.27 19.42
C VAL A 83 26.72 10.69 18.19
N LEU A 84 27.22 11.67 17.40
CA LEU A 84 28.29 11.68 16.38
C LEU A 84 27.93 11.37 14.92
N TYR A 85 27.74 12.48 14.20
CA TYR A 85 27.95 12.63 12.76
C TYR A 85 29.31 12.07 12.33
N ALA A 86 29.37 10.80 11.96
CA ALA A 86 30.31 10.35 10.95
C ALA A 86 29.73 10.78 9.60
N HIS A 87 30.51 11.51 8.81
CA HIS A 87 30.11 12.10 7.54
C HIS A 87 29.75 11.02 6.50
N VAL A 88 28.50 10.55 6.55
CA VAL A 88 27.92 9.70 5.50
C VAL A 88 27.54 10.60 4.34
N PRO A 89 28.08 10.40 3.12
CA PRO A 89 27.68 11.17 1.95
C PRO A 89 26.18 10.95 1.71
N GLN A 90 25.38 11.97 1.98
CA GLN A 90 23.97 11.95 1.63
C GLN A 90 23.88 11.96 0.10
N PRO A 91 23.09 11.07 -0.53
CA PRO A 91 22.77 11.25 -1.95
C PRO A 91 22.11 12.62 -2.12
N PRO A 92 22.33 13.34 -3.23
CA PRO A 92 21.65 14.60 -3.49
C PRO A 92 20.15 14.31 -3.60
N VAL A 93 19.42 14.56 -2.53
CA VAL A 93 17.96 14.41 -2.52
C VAL A 93 17.40 15.65 -3.22
N ASP A 94 16.64 15.45 -4.30
CA ASP A 94 15.95 16.55 -4.99
C ASP A 94 14.77 17.04 -4.13
N TYR A 95 15.04 18.00 -3.25
CA TYR A 95 14.05 18.62 -2.35
C TYR A 95 12.95 19.40 -3.08
N ARG A 96 13.02 19.51 -4.41
CA ARG A 96 12.02 20.20 -5.25
C ARG A 96 10.69 19.45 -5.29
N GLU A 97 10.72 18.12 -5.40
CA GLU A 97 9.51 17.31 -5.39
C GLU A 97 8.90 17.25 -3.98
N LEU A 98 9.76 17.15 -2.97
CA LEU A 98 9.33 17.16 -1.58
C LEU A 98 8.66 18.49 -1.20
N SER A 99 9.26 19.62 -1.59
CA SER A 99 8.67 20.94 -1.33
C SER A 99 7.35 21.16 -2.09
N ALA A 100 7.21 20.62 -3.31
CA ALA A 100 5.94 20.65 -4.04
C ALA A 100 4.85 19.82 -3.35
N LEU A 101 5.20 18.65 -2.80
CA LEU A 101 4.28 17.80 -2.02
C LEU A 101 3.85 18.47 -0.72
N VAL A 102 4.78 19.11 0.00
CA VAL A 102 4.48 19.84 1.24
C VAL A 102 3.49 20.98 0.98
N LYS A 103 3.74 21.82 -0.03
CA LYS A 103 2.81 22.89 -0.43
C LYS A 103 1.42 22.37 -0.80
N ARG A 104 1.36 21.26 -1.52
CA ARG A 104 0.09 20.64 -1.89
C ARG A 104 -0.68 20.14 -0.66
N LEU A 105 0.01 19.65 0.36
CA LEU A 105 -0.63 19.25 1.62
C LEU A 105 -1.17 20.46 2.37
N GLU A 106 -0.41 21.56 2.43
CA GLU A 106 -0.87 22.84 3.02
C GLU A 106 -2.14 23.34 2.32
N ASP A 107 -2.16 23.36 0.99
CA ASP A 107 -3.34 23.76 0.20
C ASP A 107 -4.57 22.87 0.46
N LEU A 108 -4.36 21.56 0.66
CA LEU A 108 -5.44 20.63 0.97
C LEU A 108 -6.00 20.84 2.37
N LEU A 109 -5.14 21.15 3.35
CA LEU A 109 -5.57 21.46 4.70
C LEU A 109 -6.42 22.74 4.73
N GLU A 110 -5.97 23.81 4.06
CA GLU A 110 -6.74 25.06 3.96
C GLU A 110 -8.09 24.86 3.25
N ARG A 111 -8.14 24.01 2.21
CA ARG A 111 -9.39 23.68 1.52
C ARG A 111 -10.37 22.94 2.41
N LEU A 112 -9.88 22.04 3.25
CA LEU A 112 -10.71 21.30 4.20
C LEU A 112 -11.24 22.23 5.30
N GLU A 113 -10.41 23.11 5.83
CA GLU A 113 -10.81 24.13 6.80
C GLU A 113 -11.93 25.03 6.24
N LYS A 114 -11.74 25.57 5.03
CA LYS A 114 -12.77 26.36 4.33
C LYS A 114 -14.07 25.60 4.08
N LEU A 115 -14.01 24.27 3.89
CA LEU A 115 -15.18 23.43 3.65
C LEU A 115 -15.94 23.12 4.95
N ILE A 116 -15.25 23.11 6.09
CA ILE A 116 -15.83 22.99 7.43
C ILE A 116 -16.48 24.32 7.81
N GLU A 117 -15.82 25.45 7.58
CA GLU A 117 -16.36 26.79 7.85
C GLU A 117 -17.54 27.15 6.94
N GLY A 118 -17.51 26.71 5.68
CA GLY A 118 -18.56 26.98 4.68
C GLY A 118 -19.84 26.15 4.81
N LYS A 119 -19.96 25.28 5.83
CA LYS A 119 -21.19 24.51 6.10
C LYS A 119 -21.83 24.91 7.44
N PRO A 120 -22.49 26.07 7.54
CA PRO A 120 -23.51 26.21 8.56
C PRO A 120 -24.73 25.39 8.13
N SER A 121 -25.14 24.45 8.98
CA SER A 121 -26.57 24.20 9.20
C SER A 121 -27.40 23.66 8.03
N VAL A 122 -27.32 22.35 7.76
CA VAL A 122 -28.48 21.60 7.23
C VAL A 122 -29.19 20.83 8.35
N GLU A 123 -28.70 20.90 9.58
CA GLU A 123 -29.31 20.21 10.74
C GLU A 123 -30.36 21.07 11.50
N ALA A 124 -30.46 22.38 11.24
CA ALA A 124 -31.42 23.23 11.98
C ALA A 124 -32.86 23.21 11.44
N THR A 125 -33.14 22.67 10.25
CA THR A 125 -34.48 22.75 9.62
C THR A 125 -35.38 21.52 9.81
N LYS A 126 -35.03 20.54 10.66
CA LYS A 126 -35.87 19.36 10.91
C LYS A 126 -36.18 19.07 12.39
N ARG A 127 -36.12 20.06 13.28
CA ARG A 127 -36.35 19.85 14.73
C ARG A 127 -37.29 20.83 15.41
N GLU A 128 -38.21 21.43 14.67
CA GLU A 128 -39.33 22.18 15.25
C GLU A 128 -40.70 21.53 14.98
N VAL A 129 -40.83 20.20 14.99
CA VAL A 129 -42.14 19.55 15.21
C VAL A 129 -41.95 18.19 15.90
N ALA A 130 -42.65 17.98 17.03
CA ALA A 130 -42.78 16.79 17.88
C ALA A 130 -41.58 16.51 18.82
N VAL A 131 -41.56 16.94 20.09
CA VAL A 131 -42.45 16.64 21.24
C VAL A 131 -42.59 15.14 21.54
N ALA A 132 -42.04 14.79 22.70
CA ALA A 132 -42.28 13.64 23.57
C ALA A 132 -41.57 12.30 23.26
N GLU A 133 -40.99 11.78 24.35
CA GLU A 133 -40.58 10.39 24.64
C GLU A 133 -39.11 10.03 24.38
N ALA A 134 -38.41 9.71 25.48
CA ALA A 134 -37.02 9.30 25.49
C ALA A 134 -36.87 7.93 24.81
N PRO A 135 -36.05 7.78 23.75
CA PRO A 135 -35.93 6.52 23.06
C PRO A 135 -34.99 5.58 23.82
N SER A 136 -35.50 4.38 24.09
CA SER A 136 -34.74 3.24 24.57
C SER A 136 -33.56 2.93 23.64
N VAL A 137 -32.44 2.50 24.23
CA VAL A 137 -31.11 2.33 23.58
C VAL A 137 -31.08 1.27 22.45
N ALA A 138 -32.21 0.63 22.14
CA ALA A 138 -32.34 -0.41 21.12
C ALA A 138 -32.63 0.13 19.71
N ASP A 139 -33.09 1.38 19.54
CA ASP A 139 -33.63 1.86 18.25
C ASP A 139 -32.70 2.81 17.46
N MET A 140 -31.47 3.04 17.94
CA MET A 140 -30.44 3.85 17.23
C MET A 140 -29.93 3.21 15.92
N GLY A 141 -30.54 2.12 15.45
CA GLY A 141 -30.15 1.41 14.24
C GLY A 141 -30.82 1.94 12.97
N SER A 142 -32.03 2.48 13.12
CA SER A 142 -32.93 2.91 12.04
C SER A 142 -32.68 4.36 11.60
N ASP A 143 -32.16 5.20 12.51
CA ASP A 143 -31.92 6.64 12.29
C ASP A 143 -30.62 7.01 11.55
N LEU A 144 -29.81 6.02 11.13
CA LEU A 144 -28.57 6.31 10.40
C LEU A 144 -28.81 6.35 8.88
N PRO A 145 -28.29 7.39 8.18
CA PRO A 145 -28.30 7.46 6.73
C PRO A 145 -27.67 6.23 6.05
N ASP A 146 -28.21 5.85 4.89
CA ASP A 146 -27.86 4.62 4.15
C ASP A 146 -26.37 4.46 3.84
N PHE A 147 -25.65 5.55 3.64
CA PHE A 147 -24.22 5.50 3.36
C PHE A 147 -23.38 5.12 4.59
N ILE A 148 -23.82 5.49 5.80
CA ILE A 148 -23.13 5.11 7.05
C ILE A 148 -23.42 3.65 7.39
N ARG A 149 -24.65 3.19 7.15
CA ARG A 149 -25.05 1.79 7.37
C ARG A 149 -24.28 0.80 6.50
N ARG A 150 -23.88 1.23 5.29
CA ARG A 150 -23.08 0.43 4.36
C ARG A 150 -21.58 0.40 4.70
N ASN A 151 -21.14 1.16 5.71
CA ASN A 151 -19.75 1.14 6.13
C ASN A 151 -19.44 -0.12 6.98
N ALA A 152 -18.47 -0.90 6.52
CA ALA A 152 -18.05 -2.13 7.19
C ALA A 152 -17.58 -1.91 8.64
N TRP A 153 -16.95 -0.76 8.93
CA TRP A 153 -16.46 -0.43 10.27
C TRP A 153 -17.59 -0.15 11.26
N VAL A 154 -18.73 0.38 10.80
CA VAL A 154 -19.91 0.63 11.66
C VAL A 154 -20.50 -0.68 12.17
N LYS A 155 -20.49 -1.73 11.34
CA LYS A 155 -20.92 -3.07 11.76
C LYS A 155 -20.01 -3.65 12.84
N VAL A 156 -18.70 -3.49 12.68
CA VAL A 156 -17.70 -3.96 13.66
C VAL A 156 -17.84 -3.21 14.99
N LEU A 157 -18.03 -1.90 14.94
CA LEU A 157 -18.22 -1.07 16.14
C LEU A 157 -19.51 -1.41 16.88
N ARG A 158 -20.62 -1.66 16.18
CA ARG A 158 -21.86 -2.15 16.78
C ARG A 158 -21.69 -3.52 17.44
N GLY A 159 -20.98 -4.43 16.77
CA GLY A 159 -20.69 -5.76 17.31
C GLY A 159 -19.86 -5.71 18.61
N ARG A 160 -18.96 -4.74 18.74
CA ARG A 160 -18.14 -4.56 19.95
C ARG A 160 -18.88 -3.84 21.09
N ALA A 161 -19.83 -2.96 20.76
CA ALA A 161 -20.64 -2.24 21.75
C ALA A 161 -21.63 -3.15 22.51
N ASN A 162 -22.11 -4.23 21.87
CA ASN A 162 -23.06 -5.17 22.46
C ASN A 162 -22.42 -6.30 23.29
N VAL A 163 -21.09 -6.28 23.53
CA VAL A 163 -20.36 -7.33 24.26
C VAL A 163 -19.87 -6.80 25.62
N ARG A 164 -20.72 -6.07 26.34
CA ARG A 164 -20.49 -5.70 27.75
C ARG A 164 -21.64 -6.18 28.62
#